data_AF-A0A0F7YAP6-F1
#
_entry.id   AF-A0A0F7YAP6-F1
#
_cell.length_a   1.000
_cell.length_b   1.000
_cell.length_c   1.000
_cell.angle_alpha   90.00
_cell.angle_beta   90.00
_cell.angle_gamma   90.00
#
_symmetry.space_group_name_H-M   'P 1'
#
loop_
_entity.id
_entity.type
_entity.pdbx_description
1 polymer ?
#
loop_
_entity_poly.entity_id
_entity_poly.type
_entity_poly.pdbx_seq_one_letter_code
_entity_poly.pdbx_strand_id
1 'polypeptide(L)'
;MKTLCIYHGNCADGFGAAWAVRHCLGAEDVEFLAAHHGMAPPEVTGRAVIIVDFSFPLETLQVMAQHAQAVLILDHHKTAAEALADVETAPIHYHAWTETLPKLSALLDMNRSGAGLTWDFFFPYNQRPALINHIEDRDLWRFKLAGTSEILANLFSYPQDFEAWDKLMQQPMNAAIAAGTAINRKHHKDVADLVASSKRRMIIAGHDVPVANLPHIHASDAGHLMAQGEKFAACYQDRTDHRYFSLRSSDEGMDVSEIAKQYGGGGHRNAAGFKVPLDHELVQGGKANDALALDVVNSAVAWLGQAGLYRTRLEALQNGEQHLEPVSADELFELARSHVREGHIHA
;
A
#
# COMPACT_ATOMS: atom_id res chain seq x y z
N MET A 1 -1.58 4.59 34.46
CA MET A 1 -2.19 4.76 33.12
C MET A 1 -1.64 3.68 32.22
N LYS A 2 -2.40 3.20 31.23
CA LYS A 2 -1.89 2.21 30.28
C LYS A 2 -0.76 2.80 29.43
N THR A 3 0.26 2.00 29.13
CA THR A 3 1.27 2.34 28.13
C THR A 3 0.59 2.60 26.79
N LEU A 4 1.05 3.58 26.02
CA LEU A 4 0.60 3.80 24.64
C LEU A 4 1.60 3.18 23.68
N CYS A 5 1.17 2.21 22.89
CA CYS A 5 1.94 1.68 21.76
C CYS A 5 1.41 2.30 20.46
N ILE A 6 2.24 3.12 19.82
CA ILE A 6 1.97 3.70 18.50
C ILE A 6 2.77 2.90 17.48
N TYR A 7 2.13 2.41 16.43
CA TYR A 7 2.80 1.57 15.43
C TYR A 7 2.40 1.96 14.02
N HIS A 8 3.24 1.65 13.02
CA HIS A 8 2.87 1.90 11.63
C HIS A 8 1.70 1.00 11.20
N GLY A 9 0.61 1.63 10.77
CA GLY A 9 -0.63 0.95 10.41
C GLY A 9 -0.57 0.29 9.03
N ASN A 10 -1.38 -0.76 8.83
CA ASN A 10 -1.59 -1.41 7.54
C ASN A 10 -0.32 -2.04 6.91
N CYS A 11 0.71 -2.32 7.72
CA CYS A 11 1.85 -3.15 7.33
C CYS A 11 2.06 -4.29 8.34
N ALA A 12 2.58 -5.44 7.88
CA ALA A 12 2.87 -6.57 8.77
C ALA A 12 4.01 -6.28 9.73
N ASP A 13 4.93 -5.39 9.37
CA ASP A 13 6.08 -5.06 10.21
C ASP A 13 5.65 -4.29 11.47
N GLY A 14 4.98 -3.14 11.30
CA GLY A 14 4.40 -2.38 12.40
C GLY A 14 3.38 -3.15 13.23
N PHE A 15 2.51 -3.97 12.62
CA PHE A 15 1.60 -4.79 13.41
C PHE A 15 2.33 -5.92 14.16
N GLY A 16 3.37 -6.51 13.57
CA GLY A 16 4.23 -7.49 14.24
C GLY A 16 5.02 -6.89 15.41
N ALA A 17 5.47 -5.64 15.26
CA ALA A 17 6.09 -4.88 16.34
C ALA A 17 5.10 -4.59 17.47
N ALA A 18 3.89 -4.12 17.15
CA ALA A 18 2.82 -3.91 18.13
C ALA A 18 2.45 -5.22 18.86
N TRP A 19 2.40 -6.34 18.13
CA TRP A 19 2.17 -7.67 18.71
C TRP A 19 3.28 -8.04 19.71
N ALA A 20 4.55 -7.77 19.41
CA ALA A 20 5.67 -8.01 20.34
C ALA A 20 5.53 -7.18 21.63
N VAL A 21 5.13 -5.90 21.53
CA VAL A 21 4.84 -5.06 22.70
C VAL A 21 3.69 -5.64 23.53
N ARG A 22 2.57 -6.02 22.88
CA ARG A 22 1.42 -6.67 23.55
C ARG A 22 1.85 -7.94 24.26
N HIS A 23 2.69 -8.76 23.61
CA HIS A 23 3.12 -10.03 24.15
C HIS A 23 3.98 -9.87 25.40
N CYS A 24 4.79 -8.82 25.49
CA CYS A 24 5.62 -8.55 26.66
C CYS A 24 4.82 -7.93 27.82
N LEU A 25 4.03 -6.90 27.52
CA LEU A 25 3.39 -6.08 28.56
C LEU A 25 2.01 -6.58 28.96
N GLY A 26 1.35 -7.38 28.13
CA GLY A 26 -0.03 -7.82 28.34
C GLY A 26 -1.06 -6.88 27.71
N ALA A 27 -2.15 -7.46 27.20
CA ALA A 27 -3.20 -6.71 26.51
C ALA A 27 -3.93 -5.71 27.41
N GLU A 28 -3.96 -5.95 28.72
CA GLU A 28 -4.63 -5.07 29.67
C GLU A 28 -3.80 -3.83 30.03
N ASP A 29 -2.48 -3.85 29.82
CA ASP A 29 -1.58 -2.78 30.24
C ASP A 29 -1.18 -1.83 29.11
N VAL A 30 -1.62 -2.12 27.88
CA VAL A 30 -1.26 -1.36 26.67
C VAL A 30 -2.50 -0.94 25.89
N GLU A 31 -2.50 0.30 25.43
CA GLU A 31 -3.41 0.81 24.40
C GLU A 31 -2.65 0.94 23.08
N PHE A 32 -3.30 0.60 21.97
CA PHE A 32 -2.66 0.54 20.65
C PHE A 32 -3.25 1.58 19.70
N LEU A 33 -2.38 2.32 19.02
CA LEU A 33 -2.75 3.29 17.99
C LEU A 33 -2.01 2.99 16.69
N ALA A 34 -2.76 2.66 15.63
CA ALA A 34 -2.22 2.56 14.28
C ALA A 34 -1.99 3.97 13.70
N ALA A 35 -0.75 4.29 13.37
CA ALA A 35 -0.33 5.58 12.82
C ALA A 35 -0.04 5.50 11.32
N HIS A 36 -0.16 6.65 10.65
CA HIS A 36 0.28 6.87 9.29
C HIS A 36 0.92 8.26 9.18
N HIS A 37 1.79 8.46 8.19
CA HIS A 37 2.43 9.76 7.99
C HIS A 37 1.41 10.90 7.81
N GLY A 38 1.67 12.03 8.46
CA GLY A 38 0.77 13.20 8.45
C GLY A 38 -0.32 13.16 9.52
N MET A 39 -0.45 12.09 10.30
CA MET A 39 -1.34 12.05 11.46
C MET A 39 -0.85 13.03 12.56
N ALA A 40 -1.80 13.67 13.26
CA ALA A 40 -1.49 14.46 14.45
C ALA A 40 -1.06 13.55 15.63
N PRO A 41 -0.18 14.02 16.54
CA PRO A 41 0.20 13.23 17.71
C PRO A 41 -1.02 13.01 18.63
N PRO A 42 -1.15 11.83 19.26
CA PRO A 42 -2.22 11.55 20.21
C PRO A 42 -1.99 12.23 21.56
N GLU A 43 -2.96 12.10 22.46
CA GLU A 43 -2.80 12.47 23.88
C GLU A 43 -1.80 11.51 24.56
N VAL A 44 -0.80 12.07 25.24
CA VAL A 44 0.31 11.31 25.85
C VAL A 44 0.58 11.64 27.33
N THR A 45 -0.19 12.54 27.94
CA THR A 45 0.12 13.12 29.26
C THR A 45 0.26 12.05 30.33
N GLY A 46 1.43 12.00 30.98
CA GLY A 46 1.72 11.06 32.06
C GLY A 46 1.83 9.59 31.63
N ARG A 47 1.83 9.29 30.33
CA ARG A 47 1.94 7.92 29.80
C ARG A 47 3.38 7.58 29.44
N ALA A 48 3.77 6.31 29.58
CA ALA A 48 4.89 5.77 28.82
C ALA A 48 4.42 5.54 27.38
N VAL A 49 5.12 6.12 26.41
CA VAL A 49 4.80 6.04 24.98
C VAL A 49 5.89 5.25 24.29
N ILE A 50 5.50 4.21 23.55
CA ILE A 50 6.38 3.34 22.79
C ILE A 50 5.94 3.41 21.34
N ILE A 51 6.82 3.88 20.48
CA ILE A 51 6.57 4.06 19.05
C ILE A 51 7.42 3.04 18.30
N VAL A 52 6.79 2.19 17.48
CA VAL A 52 7.45 1.08 16.80
C VAL A 52 7.17 1.07 15.30
N ASP A 53 8.20 0.80 14.48
CA ASP A 53 8.13 0.84 13.01
C ASP A 53 7.64 2.19 12.44
N PHE A 54 7.69 3.26 13.25
CA PHE A 54 7.17 4.56 12.91
C PHE A 54 7.92 5.64 13.68
N SER A 55 7.94 6.84 13.13
CA SER A 55 8.46 8.01 13.82
C SER A 55 7.71 9.27 13.42
N PHE A 56 7.36 10.08 14.42
CA PHE A 56 6.92 11.47 14.20
C PHE A 56 8.14 12.37 13.94
N PRO A 57 7.96 13.55 13.32
CA PRO A 57 9.02 14.55 13.23
C PRO A 57 9.61 14.88 14.61
N LEU A 58 10.91 15.19 14.68
CA LEU A 58 11.63 15.45 15.92
C LEU A 58 10.95 16.50 16.81
N GLU A 59 10.49 17.60 16.23
CA GLU A 59 9.77 18.67 16.95
C GLU A 59 8.51 18.13 17.64
N THR A 60 7.74 17.28 16.95
CA THR A 60 6.56 16.62 17.51
C THR A 60 6.94 15.69 18.67
N LEU A 61 8.00 14.89 18.52
CA LEU A 61 8.49 14.00 19.57
C LEU A 61 8.96 14.77 20.82
N GLN A 62 9.63 15.90 20.63
CA GLN A 62 10.06 16.78 21.72
C GLN A 62 8.87 17.35 22.49
N VAL A 63 7.81 17.78 21.79
CA VAL A 63 6.56 18.24 22.43
C VAL A 63 5.88 17.08 23.18
N MET A 64 5.77 15.90 22.57
CA MET A 64 5.22 14.72 23.23
C MET A 64 5.98 14.39 24.52
N ALA A 65 7.31 14.43 24.51
CA ALA A 65 8.17 14.14 25.65
C ALA A 65 8.04 15.14 26.83
N GLN A 66 7.57 16.36 26.58
CA GLN A 66 7.26 17.34 27.65
C GLN A 66 6.05 16.92 28.48
N HIS A 67 5.09 16.22 27.87
CA HIS A 67 3.84 15.82 28.51
C HIS A 67 3.85 14.35 28.93
N ALA A 68 4.53 13.49 28.19
CA ALA A 68 4.66 12.07 28.49
C ALA A 68 5.53 11.80 29.73
N GLN A 69 5.33 10.62 30.32
CA GLN A 69 6.24 10.08 31.32
C GLN A 69 7.61 9.84 30.67
N ALA A 70 7.62 9.13 29.55
CA ALA A 70 8.78 8.80 28.72
C ALA A 70 8.32 8.47 27.30
N VAL A 71 9.18 8.70 26.30
CA VAL A 71 8.93 8.35 24.89
C VAL A 71 10.08 7.48 24.37
N LEU A 72 9.77 6.28 23.90
CA LEU A 72 10.68 5.35 23.25
C LEU A 72 10.33 5.21 21.77
N ILE A 73 11.33 5.28 20.90
CA ILE A 73 11.20 5.01 19.47
C ILE A 73 12.05 3.78 19.13
N LEU A 74 11.45 2.78 18.49
CA LEU A 74 12.14 1.64 17.89
C LEU A 74 11.84 1.66 16.39
N ASP A 75 12.81 2.04 15.57
CA ASP A 75 12.58 2.26 14.15
C ASP A 75 13.78 1.80 13.29
N HIS A 76 13.52 1.51 12.03
CA HIS A 76 14.50 1.05 11.05
C HIS A 76 14.51 1.89 9.77
N HIS A 77 13.64 2.91 9.68
CA HIS A 77 13.59 3.81 8.55
C HIS A 77 14.80 4.75 8.51
N LYS A 78 15.51 4.77 7.38
CA LYS A 78 16.68 5.66 7.18
C LYS A 78 16.36 7.13 7.45
N THR A 79 15.20 7.61 7.00
CA THR A 79 14.78 9.00 7.23
C THR A 79 14.59 9.32 8.71
N ALA A 80 14.07 8.37 9.49
CA ALA A 80 13.97 8.53 10.94
C ALA A 80 15.36 8.51 11.59
N ALA A 81 16.25 7.62 11.15
CA ALA A 81 17.63 7.56 11.64
C ALA A 81 18.40 8.86 11.43
N GLU A 82 18.23 9.51 10.27
CA GLU A 82 18.82 10.81 9.98
C GLU A 82 18.18 11.93 10.81
N ALA A 83 16.84 11.94 10.92
CA ALA A 83 16.11 12.99 11.64
C ALA A 83 16.28 12.93 13.16
N LEU A 84 16.56 11.76 13.72
CA LEU A 84 16.69 11.53 15.16
C LEU A 84 18.15 11.28 15.60
N ALA A 85 19.13 11.65 14.79
CA ALA A 85 20.55 11.41 15.07
C ALA A 85 21.02 12.00 16.41
N ASP A 86 20.41 13.11 16.85
CA ASP A 86 20.74 13.81 18.10
C ASP A 86 19.84 13.39 19.29
N VAL A 87 18.90 12.45 19.08
CA VAL A 87 18.07 11.91 20.17
C VAL A 87 18.91 10.96 21.02
N GLU A 88 18.68 10.97 22.34
CA GLU A 88 19.34 10.06 23.28
C GLU A 88 19.15 8.59 22.85
N THR A 89 20.23 7.83 22.78
CA THR A 89 20.16 6.40 22.43
C THR A 89 19.43 5.65 23.54
N ALA A 90 18.41 4.87 23.17
CA ALA A 90 17.72 4.00 24.12
C ALA A 90 18.67 2.90 24.64
N PRO A 91 18.48 2.43 25.89
CA PRO A 91 19.21 1.28 26.41
C PRO A 91 19.02 0.02 25.55
N ILE A 92 19.86 -0.98 25.75
CA ILE A 92 19.91 -2.16 24.87
C ILE A 92 18.65 -3.06 24.91
N HIS A 93 17.82 -2.97 25.95
CA HIS A 93 16.59 -3.74 26.09
C HIS A 93 15.59 -3.06 27.04
N TYR A 94 14.32 -3.46 26.97
CA TYR A 94 13.19 -2.84 27.68
C TYR A 94 13.41 -2.73 29.20
N HIS A 95 13.93 -3.76 29.86
CA HIS A 95 14.16 -3.72 31.30
C HIS A 95 15.09 -2.56 31.74
N ALA A 96 16.18 -2.32 31.00
CA ALA A 96 17.09 -1.21 31.29
C ALA A 96 16.46 0.15 30.95
N TRP A 97 15.60 0.20 29.92
CA TRP A 97 14.83 1.40 29.62
C TRP A 97 13.85 1.76 30.73
N THR A 98 13.20 0.77 31.35
CA THR A 98 12.27 1.00 32.47
C THR A 98 12.94 1.43 33.78
N GLU A 99 14.24 1.18 33.95
CA GLU A 99 14.99 1.63 35.13
C GLU A 99 15.33 3.12 35.09
N THR A 100 15.53 3.67 33.89
CA THR A 100 15.97 5.06 33.68
C THR A 100 14.86 5.97 33.18
N LEU A 101 13.91 5.42 32.40
CA LEU A 101 12.81 6.12 31.74
C LEU A 101 13.23 7.47 31.14
N PRO A 102 14.15 7.47 30.14
CA PRO A 102 14.57 8.69 29.47
C PRO A 102 13.36 9.42 28.91
N LYS A 103 13.38 10.76 28.96
CA LYS A 103 12.26 11.57 28.48
C LYS A 103 11.94 11.33 27.01
N LEU A 104 12.99 11.20 26.20
CA LEU A 104 12.90 10.88 24.78
C LEU A 104 14.14 10.08 24.42
N SER A 105 13.96 8.84 23.95
CA SER A 105 15.06 7.98 23.51
C SER A 105 14.70 7.16 22.28
N ALA A 106 15.68 6.84 21.46
CA ALA A 106 15.49 6.06 20.24
C ALA A 106 16.50 4.91 20.11
N LEU A 107 16.05 3.76 19.61
CA LEU A 107 16.89 2.70 19.08
C LEU A 107 16.61 2.58 17.59
N LEU A 108 17.62 2.86 16.78
CA LEU A 108 17.51 2.93 15.32
C LEU A 108 18.40 1.86 14.69
N ASP A 109 17.82 0.90 13.97
CA ASP A 109 18.59 -0.18 13.34
C ASP A 109 18.03 -0.63 11.99
N MET A 110 18.72 -0.20 10.94
CA MET A 110 18.37 -0.42 9.54
C MET A 110 18.67 -1.87 9.08
N ASN A 111 19.29 -2.70 9.92
CA ASN A 111 19.55 -4.11 9.63
C ASN A 111 18.48 -5.05 10.19
N ARG A 112 17.49 -4.52 10.91
CA ARG A 112 16.36 -5.26 11.44
C ARG A 112 15.08 -4.58 10.98
N SER A 113 14.02 -5.36 10.84
CA SER A 113 12.66 -4.82 10.63
C SER A 113 12.13 -4.24 11.94
N GLY A 114 11.09 -3.41 11.90
CA GLY A 114 10.43 -2.89 13.10
C GLY A 114 9.97 -4.01 14.04
N ALA A 115 9.40 -5.09 13.51
CA ALA A 115 8.97 -6.27 14.25
C ALA A 115 10.15 -7.02 14.87
N GLY A 116 11.21 -7.23 14.09
CA GLY A 116 12.43 -7.91 14.56
C GLY A 116 13.16 -7.11 15.64
N LEU A 117 13.32 -5.81 15.43
CA LEU A 117 13.95 -4.88 16.38
C LEU A 117 13.15 -4.82 17.68
N THR A 118 11.83 -4.70 17.59
CA THR A 118 10.95 -4.64 18.75
C THR A 118 10.98 -5.94 19.54
N TRP A 119 10.91 -7.10 18.88
CA TRP A 119 11.02 -8.38 19.58
C TRP A 119 12.33 -8.49 20.37
N ASP A 120 13.48 -8.21 19.73
CA ASP A 120 14.79 -8.30 20.41
C ASP A 120 14.89 -7.36 21.60
N PHE A 121 14.31 -6.17 21.50
CA PHE A 121 14.35 -5.17 22.56
C PHE A 121 13.56 -5.61 23.80
N PHE A 122 12.39 -6.22 23.61
CA PHE A 122 11.53 -6.68 24.72
C PHE A 122 11.91 -8.07 25.23
N PHE A 123 12.54 -8.91 24.41
CA PHE A 123 12.89 -10.28 24.73
C PHE A 123 14.35 -10.61 24.41
N PRO A 124 15.34 -9.94 25.06
CA PRO A 124 16.75 -10.03 24.69
C PRO A 124 17.38 -11.42 24.85
N TYR A 125 16.70 -12.34 25.54
CA TYR A 125 17.17 -13.70 25.81
C TYR A 125 16.27 -14.79 25.19
N ASN A 126 15.26 -14.41 24.41
CA ASN A 126 14.35 -15.34 23.78
C ASN A 126 14.57 -15.38 22.27
N GLN A 127 14.38 -16.56 21.68
CA GLN A 127 14.35 -16.68 20.23
C GLN A 127 13.10 -15.98 19.67
N ARG A 128 13.28 -15.28 18.54
CA ARG A 128 12.18 -14.72 17.75
C ARG A 128 11.23 -15.83 17.29
N PRO A 129 9.90 -15.62 17.30
CA PRO A 129 8.97 -16.45 16.56
C PRO A 129 9.40 -16.52 15.10
N ALA A 130 9.32 -17.71 14.50
CA ALA A 130 9.74 -17.90 13.11
C ALA A 130 9.03 -16.92 12.15
N LEU A 131 7.76 -16.62 12.41
CA LEU A 131 6.99 -15.65 11.62
C LEU A 131 7.59 -14.24 11.64
N ILE A 132 8.13 -13.76 12.77
CA ILE A 132 8.82 -12.46 12.86
C ILE A 132 10.06 -12.44 11.95
N ASN A 133 10.80 -13.55 11.87
CA ASN A 133 11.96 -13.65 10.98
C ASN A 133 11.55 -13.59 9.50
N HIS A 134 10.43 -14.20 9.12
CA HIS A 134 9.90 -14.11 7.75
C HIS A 134 9.34 -12.72 7.43
N ILE A 135 8.71 -12.04 8.40
CA ILE A 135 8.31 -10.63 8.26
C ILE A 135 9.54 -9.78 7.96
N GLU A 136 10.62 -9.92 8.74
CA GLU A 136 11.88 -9.21 8.51
C GLU A 136 12.51 -9.52 7.15
N ASP A 137 12.51 -10.80 6.76
CA ASP A 137 13.10 -11.25 5.50
C ASP A 137 12.40 -10.64 4.29
N ARG A 138 11.07 -10.44 4.37
CA ARG A 138 10.30 -9.72 3.34
C ARG A 138 10.50 -8.22 3.43
N ASP A 139 10.40 -7.65 4.63
CA ASP A 139 10.42 -6.22 4.86
C ASP A 139 11.74 -5.58 4.39
N LEU A 140 12.87 -6.21 4.73
CA LEU A 140 14.20 -5.80 4.29
C LEU A 140 14.55 -6.30 2.87
N TRP A 141 13.58 -6.87 2.16
CA TRP A 141 13.70 -7.37 0.79
C TRP A 141 14.86 -8.38 0.59
N ARG A 142 15.08 -9.25 1.58
CA ARG A 142 16.19 -10.21 1.60
C ARG A 142 15.85 -11.52 0.91
N PHE A 143 14.64 -12.05 1.14
CA PHE A 143 14.17 -13.34 0.63
C PHE A 143 15.17 -14.49 0.79
N LYS A 144 15.88 -14.54 1.93
CA LYS A 144 16.87 -15.58 2.25
C LYS A 144 16.23 -16.80 2.90
N LEU A 145 15.07 -16.64 3.54
CA LEU A 145 14.39 -17.73 4.22
C LEU A 145 13.46 -18.47 3.25
N ALA A 146 13.56 -19.80 3.26
CA ALA A 146 12.70 -20.63 2.44
C ALA A 146 11.23 -20.46 2.85
N GLY A 147 10.34 -20.25 1.88
CA GLY A 147 8.91 -20.12 2.12
C GLY A 147 8.44 -18.74 2.55
N THR A 148 9.29 -17.70 2.58
CA THR A 148 8.89 -16.34 2.96
C THR A 148 7.71 -15.85 2.11
N SER A 149 7.74 -16.05 0.78
CA SER A 149 6.64 -15.61 -0.10
C SER A 149 5.30 -16.24 0.30
N GLU A 150 5.28 -17.55 0.52
CA GLU A 150 4.09 -18.31 0.90
C GLU A 150 3.61 -17.95 2.32
N ILE A 151 4.52 -17.90 3.28
CA ILE A 151 4.19 -17.57 4.68
C ILE A 151 3.58 -16.17 4.75
N LEU A 152 4.11 -15.21 4.00
CA LEU A 152 3.58 -13.85 3.98
C LEU A 152 2.25 -13.77 3.22
N ALA A 153 2.06 -14.55 2.15
CA ALA A 153 0.76 -14.66 1.50
C ALA A 153 -0.31 -15.23 2.44
N ASN A 154 0.05 -16.23 3.26
CA ASN A 154 -0.82 -16.74 4.31
C ASN A 154 -1.10 -15.65 5.35
N LEU A 155 -0.08 -14.97 5.89
CA LEU A 155 -0.23 -13.90 6.87
C LEU A 155 -1.17 -12.79 6.39
N PHE A 156 -0.96 -12.29 5.16
CA PHE A 156 -1.76 -11.20 4.58
C PHE A 156 -3.20 -11.58 4.24
N SER A 157 -3.55 -12.86 4.28
CA SER A 157 -4.94 -13.31 4.11
C SER A 157 -5.80 -13.14 5.37
N TYR A 158 -5.18 -12.84 6.52
CA TYR A 158 -5.86 -12.63 7.80
C TYR A 158 -5.94 -11.15 8.16
N PRO A 159 -6.95 -10.73 8.95
CA PRO A 159 -6.99 -9.38 9.49
C PRO A 159 -5.81 -9.12 10.43
N GLN A 160 -5.42 -7.84 10.54
CA GLN A 160 -4.51 -7.35 11.57
C GLN A 160 -5.25 -7.26 12.91
N ASP A 161 -5.48 -8.43 13.49
CA ASP A 161 -6.14 -8.65 14.77
C ASP A 161 -5.21 -9.45 15.68
N PHE A 162 -5.14 -9.06 16.96
CA PHE A 162 -4.19 -9.66 17.88
C PHE A 162 -4.48 -11.12 18.20
N GLU A 163 -5.75 -11.53 18.30
CA GLU A 163 -6.10 -12.93 18.54
C GLU A 163 -5.83 -13.82 17.32
N ALA A 164 -6.06 -13.28 16.13
CA ALA A 164 -5.68 -13.95 14.88
C ALA A 164 -4.16 -14.13 14.81
N TRP A 165 -3.39 -13.10 15.15
CA TRP A 165 -1.93 -13.14 15.13
C TRP A 165 -1.33 -14.03 16.22
N ASP A 166 -1.95 -14.12 17.40
CA ASP A 166 -1.56 -15.10 18.43
C ASP A 166 -1.58 -16.54 17.86
N LYS A 167 -2.59 -16.87 17.05
CA LYS A 167 -2.71 -18.18 16.38
C LYS A 167 -1.69 -18.35 15.26
N LEU A 168 -1.46 -17.31 14.46
CA LEU A 168 -0.49 -17.35 13.35
C LEU A 168 0.96 -17.49 13.86
N MET A 169 1.30 -16.84 14.97
CA MET A 169 2.62 -16.98 15.60
C MET A 169 2.90 -18.40 16.11
N GLN A 170 1.85 -19.18 16.41
CA GLN A 170 1.94 -20.58 16.82
C GLN A 170 1.78 -21.58 15.67
N GLN A 171 1.41 -21.10 14.47
CA GLN A 171 1.17 -21.96 13.32
C GLN A 171 2.48 -22.63 12.88
N PRO A 172 2.50 -23.96 12.65
CA PRO A 172 3.65 -24.63 12.05
C PRO A 172 4.01 -24.05 10.67
N MET A 173 5.29 -23.75 10.44
CA MET A 173 5.73 -23.10 9.19
C MET A 173 5.36 -23.91 7.93
N ASN A 174 5.39 -25.24 7.99
CA ASN A 174 4.96 -26.08 6.87
C ASN A 174 3.46 -25.92 6.54
N ALA A 175 2.62 -25.71 7.55
CA ALA A 175 1.19 -25.43 7.36
C ALA A 175 0.98 -24.02 6.77
N ALA A 176 1.72 -23.02 7.25
CA ALA A 176 1.70 -21.66 6.70
C ALA A 176 2.14 -21.65 5.22
N ILE A 177 3.22 -22.37 4.89
CA ILE A 177 3.70 -22.53 3.50
C ILE A 177 2.62 -23.20 2.64
N ALA A 178 1.99 -24.28 3.11
CA ALA A 178 0.96 -24.97 2.34
C ALA A 178 -0.26 -24.07 2.05
N ALA A 179 -0.72 -23.30 3.05
CA ALA A 179 -1.81 -22.34 2.89
C ALA A 179 -1.43 -21.21 1.91
N GLY A 180 -0.24 -20.63 2.10
CA GLY A 180 0.33 -19.60 1.23
C GLY A 180 0.52 -20.05 -0.21
N THR A 181 0.93 -21.30 -0.42
CA THR A 181 1.10 -21.89 -1.76
C THR A 181 -0.22 -21.88 -2.53
N ALA A 182 -1.33 -22.24 -1.88
CA ALA A 182 -2.65 -22.23 -2.51
C ALA A 182 -3.09 -20.80 -2.87
N ILE A 183 -2.86 -19.83 -1.98
CA ILE A 183 -3.15 -18.41 -2.18
C ILE A 183 -2.33 -17.87 -3.36
N ASN A 184 -1.02 -18.07 -3.35
CA ASN A 184 -0.12 -17.63 -4.41
C ASN A 184 -0.47 -18.23 -5.77
N ARG A 185 -0.84 -19.53 -5.81
CA ARG A 185 -1.29 -20.16 -7.05
C ARG A 185 -2.52 -19.48 -7.64
N LYS A 186 -3.52 -19.15 -6.81
CA LYS A 186 -4.73 -18.43 -7.27
C LYS A 186 -4.37 -17.01 -7.71
N HIS A 187 -3.61 -16.29 -6.90
CA HIS A 187 -3.19 -14.91 -7.19
C HIS A 187 -2.41 -14.81 -8.50
N HIS A 188 -1.41 -15.67 -8.73
CA HIS A 188 -0.65 -15.67 -9.98
C HIS A 188 -1.51 -16.02 -11.19
N LYS A 189 -2.47 -16.95 -11.05
CA LYS A 189 -3.42 -17.23 -12.13
C LYS A 189 -4.27 -15.99 -12.44
N ASP A 190 -4.79 -15.32 -11.42
CA ASP A 190 -5.61 -14.12 -11.60
C ASP A 190 -4.82 -12.99 -12.25
N VAL A 191 -3.59 -12.74 -11.79
CA VAL A 191 -2.68 -11.76 -12.39
C VAL A 191 -2.45 -12.06 -13.86
N ALA A 192 -2.17 -13.32 -14.22
CA ALA A 192 -1.95 -13.72 -15.61
C ALA A 192 -3.20 -13.51 -16.48
N ASP A 193 -4.37 -13.94 -16.03
CA ASP A 193 -5.64 -13.79 -16.76
C ASP A 193 -6.03 -12.31 -16.91
N LEU A 194 -5.82 -11.51 -15.86
CA LEU A 194 -6.10 -10.07 -15.85
C LEU A 194 -5.14 -9.30 -16.77
N VAL A 195 -3.84 -9.61 -16.74
CA VAL A 195 -2.88 -9.00 -17.68
C VAL A 195 -3.22 -9.40 -19.11
N ALA A 196 -3.56 -10.66 -19.38
CA ALA A 196 -3.94 -11.10 -20.72
C ALA A 196 -5.17 -10.35 -21.27
N SER A 197 -6.15 -10.04 -20.43
CA SER A 197 -7.40 -9.38 -20.83
C SER A 197 -7.34 -7.84 -20.84
N SER A 198 -6.50 -7.21 -20.02
CA SER A 198 -6.49 -5.75 -19.84
C SER A 198 -5.23 -5.03 -20.34
N LYS A 199 -4.17 -5.76 -20.73
CA LYS A 199 -2.91 -5.17 -21.18
C LYS A 199 -3.11 -4.41 -22.49
N ARG A 200 -2.71 -3.14 -22.48
CA ARG A 200 -2.59 -2.26 -23.64
C ARG A 200 -1.26 -1.54 -23.64
N ARG A 201 -1.03 -0.67 -24.62
CA ARG A 201 0.15 0.20 -24.70
C ARG A 201 -0.22 1.64 -24.42
N MET A 202 0.67 2.38 -23.76
CA MET A 202 0.53 3.83 -23.53
C MET A 202 1.90 4.50 -23.62
N ILE A 203 1.91 5.78 -24.00
CA ILE A 203 3.09 6.63 -23.88
C ILE A 203 3.11 7.26 -22.49
N ILE A 204 4.10 6.92 -21.66
CA ILE A 204 4.35 7.52 -20.35
C ILE A 204 5.75 8.10 -20.37
N ALA A 205 5.89 9.39 -20.05
CA ALA A 205 7.17 10.13 -20.13
C ALA A 205 7.92 9.91 -21.46
N GLY A 206 7.20 9.89 -22.59
CA GLY A 206 7.79 9.67 -23.91
C GLY A 206 8.20 8.22 -24.22
N HIS A 207 7.82 7.26 -23.37
CA HIS A 207 8.11 5.84 -23.57
C HIS A 207 6.84 5.04 -23.83
N ASP A 208 6.84 4.30 -24.92
CA ASP A 208 5.81 3.29 -25.19
C ASP A 208 6.05 2.06 -24.29
N VAL A 209 5.08 1.74 -23.45
CA VAL A 209 5.17 0.72 -22.39
C VAL A 209 3.86 -0.05 -22.23
N PRO A 210 3.89 -1.30 -21.75
CA PRO A 210 2.67 -2.04 -21.45
C PRO A 210 2.02 -1.48 -20.18
N VAL A 211 0.69 -1.36 -20.25
CA VAL A 211 -0.14 -0.83 -19.17
C VAL A 211 -1.39 -1.68 -18.99
N ALA A 212 -1.78 -1.95 -17.75
CA ALA A 212 -3.02 -2.66 -17.41
C ALA A 212 -3.89 -1.87 -16.41
N ASN A 213 -5.21 -1.94 -16.55
CA ASN A 213 -6.15 -1.39 -15.57
C ASN A 213 -6.46 -2.46 -14.52
N LEU A 214 -5.89 -2.34 -13.32
CA LEU A 214 -5.95 -3.38 -12.31
C LEU A 214 -6.11 -2.80 -10.91
N PRO A 215 -6.86 -3.48 -10.02
CA PRO A 215 -6.87 -3.13 -8.60
C PRO A 215 -5.45 -3.12 -8.02
N HIS A 216 -5.19 -2.18 -7.09
CA HIS A 216 -3.87 -2.01 -6.48
C HIS A 216 -3.27 -3.30 -5.89
N ILE A 217 -4.10 -4.24 -5.43
CA ILE A 217 -3.67 -5.54 -4.89
C ILE A 217 -2.96 -6.45 -5.91
N HIS A 218 -3.19 -6.25 -7.21
CA HIS A 218 -2.52 -7.00 -8.29
C HIS A 218 -1.44 -6.18 -9.01
N ALA A 219 -1.36 -4.87 -8.75
CA ALA A 219 -0.56 -3.95 -9.54
C ALA A 219 0.94 -4.24 -9.51
N SER A 220 1.47 -4.72 -8.37
CA SER A 220 2.90 -5.07 -8.26
C SER A 220 3.27 -6.24 -9.15
N ASP A 221 2.58 -7.37 -9.03
CA ASP A 221 2.92 -8.59 -9.74
C ASP A 221 2.54 -8.51 -11.22
N ALA A 222 1.43 -7.86 -11.55
CA ALA A 222 1.08 -7.57 -12.93
C ALA A 222 2.09 -6.64 -13.59
N GLY A 223 2.53 -5.58 -12.90
CA GLY A 223 3.58 -4.70 -13.38
C GLY A 223 4.90 -5.45 -13.57
N HIS A 224 5.31 -6.29 -12.61
CA HIS A 224 6.53 -7.09 -12.72
C HIS A 224 6.45 -8.09 -13.88
N LEU A 225 5.32 -8.77 -14.07
CA LEU A 225 5.07 -9.68 -15.18
C LEU A 225 5.16 -8.96 -16.53
N MET A 226 4.56 -7.78 -16.64
CA MET A 226 4.56 -6.98 -17.88
C MET A 226 5.90 -6.30 -18.17
N ALA A 227 6.72 -6.02 -17.16
CA ALA A 227 7.99 -5.30 -17.33
C ALA A 227 9.11 -6.18 -17.92
N GLN A 228 8.92 -7.49 -18.01
CA GLN A 228 9.94 -8.41 -18.52
C GLN A 228 10.26 -8.11 -20.00
N GLY A 229 11.51 -7.73 -20.28
CA GLY A 229 11.96 -7.34 -21.63
C GLY A 229 11.48 -5.96 -22.09
N GLU A 230 10.85 -5.18 -21.22
CA GLU A 230 10.34 -3.84 -21.51
C GLU A 230 11.13 -2.79 -20.72
N LYS A 231 11.03 -1.51 -21.11
CA LYS A 231 11.69 -0.42 -20.37
C LYS A 231 11.17 -0.35 -18.92
N PHE A 232 9.86 -0.44 -18.79
CA PHE A 232 9.09 -0.57 -17.56
C PHE A 232 7.65 -0.91 -17.95
N ALA A 233 6.80 -1.19 -16.98
CA ALA A 233 5.36 -1.36 -17.14
C ALA A 233 4.59 -0.53 -16.12
N ALA A 234 3.31 -0.28 -16.39
CA ALA A 234 2.43 0.39 -15.45
C ALA A 234 1.14 -0.40 -15.19
N CYS A 235 0.63 -0.34 -13.98
CA CYS A 235 -0.78 -0.59 -13.70
C CYS A 235 -1.44 0.72 -13.31
N TYR A 236 -2.72 0.91 -13.62
CA TYR A 236 -3.47 2.06 -13.12
C TYR A 236 -4.80 1.68 -12.51
N GLN A 237 -5.29 2.56 -11.64
CA GLN A 237 -6.62 2.48 -11.06
C GLN A 237 -7.21 3.90 -10.89
N ASP A 238 -8.47 4.06 -11.24
CA ASP A 238 -9.21 5.31 -11.03
C ASP A 238 -9.72 5.42 -9.58
N ARG A 239 -9.66 6.65 -9.07
CA ARG A 239 -10.25 7.12 -7.81
C ARG A 239 -11.21 8.27 -8.14
N THR A 240 -11.85 8.83 -7.11
CA THR A 240 -12.88 9.87 -7.27
C THR A 240 -12.40 11.09 -8.06
N ASP A 241 -11.14 11.48 -7.90
CA ASP A 241 -10.57 12.73 -8.42
C ASP A 241 -9.27 12.52 -9.22
N HIS A 242 -8.70 11.32 -9.23
CA HIS A 242 -7.42 11.04 -9.90
C HIS A 242 -7.30 9.61 -10.42
N ARG A 243 -6.38 9.40 -11.37
CA ARG A 243 -5.86 8.09 -11.74
C ARG A 243 -4.51 7.88 -11.05
N TYR A 244 -4.40 6.79 -10.30
CA TYR A 244 -3.13 6.35 -9.73
C TYR A 244 -2.42 5.40 -10.69
N PHE A 245 -1.13 5.61 -10.91
CA PHE A 245 -0.24 4.75 -11.67
C PHE A 245 0.78 4.10 -10.74
N SER A 246 0.94 2.78 -10.87
CA SER A 246 1.97 1.97 -10.21
C SER A 246 2.93 1.45 -11.27
N LEU A 247 4.19 1.90 -11.22
CA LEU A 247 5.24 1.56 -12.18
C LEU A 247 6.13 0.43 -11.65
N ARG A 248 6.49 -0.50 -12.53
CA ARG A 248 7.46 -1.57 -12.23
C ARG A 248 8.48 -1.69 -13.35
N SER A 249 9.72 -1.96 -13.00
CA SER A 249 10.79 -2.31 -13.94
C SER A 249 11.61 -3.48 -13.40
N SER A 250 12.36 -4.14 -14.29
CA SER A 250 13.39 -5.10 -13.91
C SER A 250 14.71 -4.37 -13.58
N ASP A 251 15.71 -5.10 -13.08
CA ASP A 251 17.04 -4.53 -12.83
C ASP A 251 17.69 -3.97 -14.10
N GLU A 252 17.45 -4.61 -15.25
CA GLU A 252 17.88 -4.13 -16.57
C GLU A 252 16.99 -3.01 -17.13
N GLY A 253 15.82 -2.77 -16.51
CA GLY A 253 14.87 -1.75 -16.91
C GLY A 253 15.26 -0.33 -16.48
N MET A 254 14.42 0.63 -16.83
CA MET A 254 14.60 2.04 -16.45
C MET A 254 14.33 2.27 -14.96
N ASP A 255 14.94 3.33 -14.42
CA ASP A 255 14.59 3.84 -13.10
C ASP A 255 13.19 4.48 -13.13
N VAL A 256 12.18 3.75 -12.62
CA VAL A 256 10.80 4.23 -12.59
C VAL A 256 10.55 5.30 -11.53
N SER A 257 11.46 5.47 -10.55
CA SER A 257 11.36 6.57 -9.60
C SER A 257 11.60 7.92 -10.29
N GLU A 258 12.53 7.98 -11.24
CA GLU A 258 12.78 9.17 -12.06
C GLU A 258 11.61 9.47 -13.01
N ILE A 259 10.93 8.43 -13.52
CA ILE A 259 9.70 8.60 -14.30
C ILE A 259 8.57 9.17 -13.42
N ALA A 260 8.38 8.61 -12.22
CA ALA A 260 7.32 9.05 -11.31
C ALA A 260 7.51 10.50 -10.83
N LYS A 261 8.77 10.93 -10.59
CA LYS A 261 9.10 12.31 -10.17
C LYS A 261 8.62 13.36 -11.18
N GLN A 262 8.62 13.06 -12.48
CA GLN A 262 8.13 13.98 -13.51
C GLN A 262 6.63 14.32 -13.35
N TYR A 263 5.88 13.46 -12.67
CA TYR A 263 4.45 13.63 -12.37
C TYR A 263 4.19 13.95 -10.89
N GLY A 264 5.22 14.37 -10.14
CA GLY A 264 5.12 14.66 -8.70
C GLY A 264 4.96 13.42 -7.81
N GLY A 265 5.25 12.23 -8.35
CA GLY A 265 5.30 10.97 -7.60
C GLY A 265 6.70 10.62 -7.11
N GLY A 266 6.88 9.35 -6.73
CA GLY A 266 8.16 8.84 -6.25
C GLY A 266 8.13 7.36 -5.91
N GLY A 267 9.25 6.86 -5.40
CA GLY A 267 9.42 5.47 -4.98
C GLY A 267 10.85 4.98 -5.19
N HIS A 268 11.00 3.67 -5.30
CA HIS A 268 12.28 3.00 -5.57
C HIS A 268 12.53 2.88 -7.07
N ARG A 269 13.80 2.64 -7.43
CA ARG A 269 14.25 2.43 -8.81
C ARG A 269 13.35 1.50 -9.62
N ASN A 270 12.91 0.39 -9.03
CA ASN A 270 12.13 -0.65 -9.71
C ASN A 270 10.63 -0.64 -9.36
N ALA A 271 10.21 0.22 -8.42
CA ALA A 271 8.85 0.29 -7.93
C ALA A 271 8.52 1.70 -7.46
N ALA A 272 7.76 2.43 -8.28
CA ALA A 272 7.35 3.80 -8.00
C ALA A 272 5.89 4.01 -8.36
N GLY A 273 5.33 5.15 -7.95
CA GLY A 273 3.97 5.51 -8.31
C GLY A 273 3.76 7.01 -8.37
N PHE A 274 2.77 7.41 -9.15
CA PHE A 274 2.33 8.79 -9.26
C PHE A 274 0.82 8.82 -9.47
N LYS A 275 0.20 9.98 -9.27
CA LYS A 275 -1.21 10.20 -9.59
C LYS A 275 -1.38 11.43 -10.45
N VAL A 276 -2.38 11.40 -11.32
CA VAL A 276 -2.75 12.54 -12.15
C VAL A 276 -4.25 12.79 -12.04
N PRO A 277 -4.71 14.05 -12.10
CA PRO A 277 -6.13 14.38 -12.19
C PRO A 277 -6.83 13.68 -13.38
N LEU A 278 -8.15 13.50 -13.31
CA LEU A 278 -8.92 12.78 -14.35
C LEU A 278 -8.96 13.50 -15.71
N ASP A 279 -8.67 14.79 -15.76
CA ASP A 279 -8.56 15.59 -16.99
C ASP A 279 -7.14 15.57 -17.60
N HIS A 280 -6.18 14.88 -16.97
CA HIS A 280 -4.82 14.75 -17.45
C HIS A 280 -4.74 13.92 -18.75
N GLU A 281 -3.78 14.24 -19.63
CA GLU A 281 -3.61 13.57 -20.93
C GLU A 281 -3.40 12.05 -20.86
N LEU A 282 -2.72 11.57 -19.80
CA LEU A 282 -2.54 10.15 -19.52
C LEU A 282 -3.86 9.42 -19.18
N VAL A 283 -4.89 10.16 -18.77
CA VAL A 283 -6.22 9.61 -18.51
C VAL A 283 -7.06 9.60 -19.78
N GLN A 284 -7.03 10.71 -20.52
CA GLN A 284 -7.83 10.95 -21.72
C GLN A 284 -7.34 10.18 -22.96
N GLY A 285 -6.12 9.62 -22.94
CA GLY A 285 -5.49 8.99 -24.09
C GLY A 285 -4.79 10.06 -24.92
N GLY A 286 -3.45 9.98 -25.00
CA GLY A 286 -2.57 11.03 -25.51
C GLY A 286 -3.10 11.75 -26.77
N LYS A 287 -3.08 13.08 -26.71
CA LYS A 287 -3.60 14.05 -27.68
C LYS A 287 -2.85 14.06 -29.02
N ALA A 288 -2.76 12.92 -29.70
CA ALA A 288 -2.07 12.85 -30.99
C ALA A 288 -3.00 12.75 -32.20
N ASN A 289 -4.33 12.55 -32.08
CA ASN A 289 -5.19 12.48 -33.28
C ASN A 289 -6.63 12.99 -33.21
N ASP A 290 -7.15 13.49 -32.08
CA ASP A 290 -8.57 13.87 -32.02
C ASP A 290 -8.82 15.23 -31.36
N ALA A 291 -8.66 16.30 -32.12
CA ALA A 291 -9.30 17.58 -31.80
C ALA A 291 -10.85 17.47 -31.94
N LEU A 292 -11.36 16.50 -32.70
CA LEU A 292 -12.78 16.25 -32.88
C LEU A 292 -13.41 15.45 -31.72
N ALA A 293 -12.71 14.49 -31.11
CA ALA A 293 -13.27 13.69 -30.01
C ALA A 293 -13.36 14.45 -28.67
N LEU A 294 -12.51 15.47 -28.45
CA LEU A 294 -12.54 16.30 -27.24
C LEU A 294 -13.78 17.20 -27.18
N ASP A 295 -14.21 17.75 -28.32
CA ASP A 295 -15.50 18.45 -28.41
C ASP A 295 -16.66 17.48 -28.20
N VAL A 296 -16.59 16.25 -28.74
CA VAL A 296 -17.64 15.23 -28.56
C VAL A 296 -17.75 14.76 -27.11
N VAL A 297 -16.64 14.55 -26.40
CA VAL A 297 -16.65 14.16 -24.98
C VAL A 297 -17.11 15.30 -24.08
N ASN A 298 -16.70 16.55 -24.36
CA ASN A 298 -17.14 17.72 -23.59
C ASN A 298 -18.57 18.16 -23.91
N SER A 299 -19.11 17.76 -25.08
CA SER A 299 -20.51 18.02 -25.48
C SER A 299 -21.44 16.82 -25.24
N ALA A 300 -20.92 15.70 -24.75
CA ALA A 300 -21.69 14.49 -24.48
C ALA A 300 -22.77 14.76 -23.43
N VAL A 301 -24.02 14.44 -23.78
CA VAL A 301 -25.18 14.60 -22.87
C VAL A 301 -25.56 13.30 -22.17
N ALA A 302 -25.02 12.18 -22.64
CA ALA A 302 -25.15 10.85 -22.06
C ALA A 302 -23.95 9.96 -22.44
N TRP A 303 -23.88 8.78 -21.83
CA TRP A 303 -22.85 7.78 -22.09
C TRP A 303 -23.53 6.43 -22.36
N LEU A 304 -23.19 5.79 -23.48
CA LEU A 304 -23.70 4.48 -23.83
C LEU A 304 -22.69 3.42 -23.38
N GLY A 305 -23.12 2.56 -22.47
CA GLY A 305 -22.44 1.33 -22.08
C GLY A 305 -23.16 0.09 -22.60
N GLN A 306 -22.61 -1.10 -22.33
CA GLN A 306 -23.21 -2.37 -22.74
C GLN A 306 -24.59 -2.63 -22.11
N ALA A 307 -24.80 -2.19 -20.87
CA ALA A 307 -26.04 -2.35 -20.14
C ALA A 307 -27.02 -1.19 -20.31
N GLY A 308 -26.62 -0.10 -20.97
CA GLY A 308 -27.54 0.94 -21.41
C GLY A 308 -26.98 2.36 -21.39
N LEU A 309 -27.90 3.32 -21.33
CA LEU A 309 -27.60 4.76 -21.31
C LEU A 309 -27.46 5.28 -19.88
N TYR A 310 -26.40 6.05 -19.65
CA TYR A 310 -26.07 6.65 -18.38
C TYR A 310 -25.99 8.16 -18.51
N ARG A 311 -26.35 8.89 -17.45
CA ARG A 311 -26.32 10.36 -17.44
C ARG A 311 -24.88 10.87 -17.38
N THR A 312 -24.02 10.17 -16.67
CA THR A 312 -22.61 10.55 -16.53
C THR A 312 -21.71 9.35 -16.73
N ARG A 313 -20.47 9.61 -17.15
CA ARG A 313 -19.44 8.57 -17.27
C ARG A 313 -19.20 7.84 -15.95
N LEU A 314 -19.26 8.56 -14.83
CA LEU A 314 -19.05 8.00 -13.50
C LEU A 314 -20.16 7.02 -13.11
N GLU A 315 -21.42 7.38 -13.37
CA GLU A 315 -22.57 6.50 -13.13
C GLU A 315 -22.41 5.18 -13.91
N ALA A 316 -21.96 5.26 -15.15
CA ALA A 316 -21.73 4.08 -15.97
C ALA A 316 -20.61 3.19 -15.40
N LEU A 317 -19.48 3.79 -15.01
CA LEU A 317 -18.37 3.07 -14.36
C LEU A 317 -18.80 2.42 -13.04
N GLN A 318 -19.63 3.10 -12.23
CA GLN A 318 -20.18 2.55 -10.99
C GLN A 318 -21.10 1.34 -11.23
N ASN A 319 -21.74 1.29 -12.39
CA ASN A 319 -22.55 0.15 -12.83
C ASN A 319 -21.74 -0.93 -13.55
N GLY A 320 -20.40 -0.84 -13.52
CA GLY A 320 -19.51 -1.89 -14.02
C GLY A 320 -19.21 -1.81 -15.51
N GLU A 321 -19.58 -0.71 -16.18
CA GLU A 321 -19.26 -0.51 -17.59
C GLU A 321 -17.76 -0.36 -17.81
N GLN A 322 -17.20 -1.17 -18.71
CA GLN A 322 -15.78 -1.13 -19.05
C GLN A 322 -15.49 -0.36 -20.35
N HIS A 323 -16.51 -0.22 -21.20
CA HIS A 323 -16.45 0.50 -22.46
C HIS A 323 -17.61 1.49 -22.52
N LEU A 324 -17.30 2.74 -22.83
CA LEU A 324 -18.27 3.82 -22.82
C LEU A 324 -18.08 4.70 -24.04
N GLU A 325 -19.15 4.89 -24.79
CA GLU A 325 -19.21 5.80 -25.93
C GLU A 325 -19.94 7.08 -25.51
N PRO A 326 -19.36 8.27 -25.76
CA PRO A 326 -20.06 9.52 -25.54
C PRO A 326 -21.24 9.65 -26.52
N VAL A 327 -22.39 10.11 -26.03
CA VAL A 327 -23.61 10.26 -26.82
C VAL A 327 -23.96 11.74 -26.93
N SER A 328 -24.07 12.24 -28.16
CA SER A 328 -24.56 13.58 -28.46
C SER A 328 -26.07 13.69 -28.26
N ALA A 329 -26.60 14.92 -28.22
CA ALA A 329 -28.04 15.13 -28.05
C ALA A 329 -28.87 14.49 -29.18
N ASP A 330 -28.40 14.56 -30.42
CA ASP A 330 -29.11 13.97 -31.58
C ASP A 330 -29.09 12.44 -31.53
N GLU A 331 -27.96 11.83 -31.18
CA GLU A 331 -27.83 10.37 -31.00
C GLU A 331 -28.72 9.86 -29.85
N LEU A 332 -28.83 10.61 -28.76
CA LEU A 332 -29.72 10.27 -27.66
C LEU A 332 -31.18 10.19 -28.11
N PHE A 333 -31.63 11.15 -28.93
CA PHE A 333 -32.99 11.11 -29.47
C PHE A 333 -33.19 9.97 -30.47
N GLU A 334 -32.19 9.61 -31.26
CA GLU A 334 -32.28 8.42 -32.13
C GLU A 334 -32.37 7.12 -31.34
N LEU A 335 -31.54 6.95 -30.30
CA LEU A 335 -31.58 5.79 -29.41
C LEU A 335 -32.90 5.69 -28.64
N ALA A 336 -33.49 6.82 -28.25
CA ALA A 336 -34.81 6.84 -27.63
C ALA A 336 -35.91 6.48 -28.64
N ARG A 337 -35.82 6.97 -29.89
CA ARG A 337 -36.77 6.66 -30.97
C ARG A 337 -36.74 5.18 -31.37
N SER A 338 -35.56 4.56 -31.42
CA SER A 338 -35.42 3.14 -31.77
C SER A 338 -36.07 2.23 -30.73
N HIS A 339 -35.88 2.51 -29.44
CA HIS A 339 -36.53 1.77 -28.34
C HIS A 339 -38.06 1.87 -28.38
N VAL A 340 -38.63 3.03 -28.76
CA VAL A 340 -40.09 3.18 -28.91
C VAL A 340 -40.63 2.35 -30.07
N ARG A 341 -39.86 2.21 -31.16
CA ARG A 341 -40.27 1.38 -32.32
C ARG A 341 -40.22 -0.11 -32.02
N GLU A 342 -39.23 -0.59 -31.28
CA GLU A 342 -39.17 -1.99 -30.85
C GLU A 342 -40.28 -2.33 -29.85
N GLY A 343 -40.65 -1.40 -28.96
CA GLY A 343 -41.79 -1.57 -28.05
C GLY A 343 -43.16 -1.66 -28.75
N HIS A 344 -43.30 -1.14 -29.97
CA HIS A 344 -44.53 -1.23 -30.77
C HIS A 344 -44.60 -2.49 -31.66
N ILE A 345 -43.50 -3.22 -31.79
CA ILE A 345 -43.45 -4.50 -32.54
C ILE A 345 -43.73 -5.68 -31.60
N HIS A 346 -43.62 -5.49 -30.29
CA HIS A 346 -43.82 -6.52 -29.25
C HIS A 346 -45.01 -6.26 -28.31
N ALA A 347 -45.80 -5.20 -28.54
CA ALA A 347 -47.11 -4.98 -27.92
C ALA A 347 -48.21 -5.34 -28.93
#